data_AF-A0A096MFQ8-F1
#
_entry.id   AF-A0A096MFQ8-F1
#
_cell.length_a   1.000
_cell.length_b   1.000
_cell.length_c   1.000
_cell.angle_alpha   90.00
_cell.angle_beta   90.00
_cell.angle_gamma   90.00
#
_symmetry.space_group_name_H-M   'P 1'
#
loop_
_entity.id
_entity.type
_entity.pdbx_description
1 polymer ?
#
loop_
_entity_poly.entity_id
_entity_poly.type
_entity_poly.pdbx_seq_one_letter_code
_entity_poly.pdbx_strand_id
1 'polypeptide(L)'
;IDTSTYNENCIIHSIIRTWKQIKSQFDNESMSILLPIAKNPSFVPSTLDSGYIQWKELGIRTIGDLLVDGNFASFSQLQAKFGLHKHNHFRYLQVRAYVKKHTHTLENIIPTEFDELFKLGGGEGHLISQFYNMLLLRSSPSTQGLRTGWEQELGSEISDELWKASLENIHKCSVFPNTSPLCDKCHTEEATLLHSYSLCTKLTPFWSGIFKILSDMFHTELRMEPLLIILGVSGQLFQFNKRQQQLLSYAFIIGKKLVLMFWKKAEVPSVKLWL
;
A
#
# COMPACT_ATOMS: atom_id res chain seq x y z
N ILE A 1 -7.03 -4.32 -22.12
CA ILE A 1 -6.84 -3.33 -21.03
C ILE A 1 -6.06 -2.20 -21.66
N ASP A 2 -6.65 -1.01 -21.67
CA ASP A 2 -6.17 0.16 -22.40
C ASP A 2 -4.85 0.64 -21.77
N THR A 3 -3.75 0.51 -22.51
CA THR A 3 -2.38 0.83 -22.05
C THR A 3 -2.12 2.32 -21.90
N SER A 4 -3.05 3.17 -22.37
CA SER A 4 -2.95 4.63 -22.36
C SER A 4 -3.01 5.24 -20.95
N THR A 5 -3.78 4.65 -20.02
CA THR A 5 -3.97 5.20 -18.66
C THR A 5 -2.78 5.00 -17.72
N TYR A 6 -1.84 4.11 -18.05
CA TYR A 6 -0.63 3.87 -17.25
C TYR A 6 0.48 4.89 -17.52
N ASN A 7 0.53 5.44 -18.74
CA ASN A 7 1.64 6.28 -19.18
C ASN A 7 1.57 7.74 -18.72
N GLU A 8 0.46 8.22 -18.18
CA GLU A 8 0.32 9.61 -17.69
C GLU A 8 0.30 9.73 -16.16
N ASN A 9 0.32 8.60 -15.45
CA ASN A 9 0.24 8.61 -14.00
C ASN A 9 1.64 8.77 -13.38
N CYS A 10 1.89 9.95 -12.80
CA CYS A 10 3.17 10.30 -12.16
C CYS A 10 3.55 9.33 -11.01
N ILE A 11 2.56 8.78 -10.30
CA ILE A 11 2.78 7.80 -9.23
C ILE A 11 3.29 6.49 -9.83
N ILE A 12 2.67 6.01 -10.91
CA ILE A 12 3.09 4.79 -11.60
C ILE A 12 4.53 4.94 -12.13
N HIS A 13 4.86 6.07 -12.75
CA HIS A 13 6.23 6.36 -13.21
C HIS A 13 7.23 6.37 -12.08
N SER A 14 6.89 7.03 -10.96
CA SER A 14 7.75 7.05 -9.77
C SER A 14 7.97 5.64 -9.23
N ILE A 15 6.91 4.83 -9.10
CA ILE A 15 7.00 3.45 -8.62
C ILE A 15 7.88 2.60 -9.54
N ILE A 16 7.67 2.67 -10.86
CA ILE A 16 8.48 1.92 -11.84
C ILE A 16 9.95 2.36 -11.77
N ARG A 17 10.22 3.66 -11.67
CA ARG A 17 11.58 4.20 -11.55
C ARG A 17 12.26 3.70 -10.27
N THR A 18 11.58 3.80 -9.13
CA THR A 18 12.07 3.29 -7.85
C THR A 18 12.31 1.78 -7.93
N TRP A 19 11.40 1.03 -8.54
CA TRP A 19 11.57 -0.41 -8.72
C TRP A 19 12.77 -0.77 -9.60
N LYS A 20 13.02 -0.02 -10.68
CA LYS A 20 14.22 -0.19 -11.51
C LYS A 20 15.51 0.10 -10.74
N GLN A 21 15.52 1.13 -9.89
CA GLN A 21 16.66 1.46 -9.04
C GLN A 21 16.92 0.37 -8.00
N ILE A 22 15.88 -0.10 -7.33
CA ILE A 22 15.95 -1.26 -6.43
C ILE A 22 16.54 -2.43 -7.21
N LYS A 23 15.95 -2.81 -8.36
CA LYS A 23 16.44 -3.91 -9.17
C LYS A 23 17.90 -3.76 -9.59
N SER A 24 18.39 -2.56 -9.88
CA SER A 24 19.81 -2.35 -10.22
C SER A 24 20.78 -2.57 -9.04
N GLN A 25 20.30 -2.53 -7.79
CA GLN A 25 21.11 -2.81 -6.61
C GLN A 25 21.13 -4.30 -6.24
N PHE A 26 20.14 -5.05 -6.72
CA PHE A 26 20.12 -6.51 -6.64
C PHE A 26 20.57 -7.03 -8.00
N ASP A 27 21.85 -7.34 -8.18
CA ASP A 27 22.54 -7.83 -9.41
C ASP A 27 21.87 -9.04 -10.13
N ASN A 28 20.66 -9.42 -9.76
CA ASN A 28 19.83 -10.40 -10.43
C ASN A 28 19.17 -9.85 -11.69
N GLU A 29 19.82 -10.11 -12.83
CA GLU A 29 19.14 -10.26 -14.11
C GLU A 29 18.30 -11.55 -14.19
N SER A 30 18.40 -12.43 -13.19
CA SER A 30 17.68 -13.70 -13.19
C SER A 30 16.17 -13.51 -13.07
N MET A 31 15.46 -14.40 -13.75
CA MET A 31 14.01 -14.45 -13.75
C MET A 31 13.50 -15.03 -12.42
N SER A 32 12.54 -14.32 -11.81
CA SER A 32 11.86 -14.77 -10.58
C SER A 32 11.08 -16.07 -10.83
N ILE A 33 11.31 -17.08 -9.98
CA ILE A 33 10.59 -18.35 -10.06
C ILE A 33 9.10 -18.19 -9.70
N LEU A 34 8.72 -17.10 -9.04
CA LEU A 34 7.34 -16.78 -8.70
C LEU A 34 6.54 -16.17 -9.86
N LEU A 35 7.15 -15.97 -11.04
CA LEU A 35 6.43 -15.50 -12.21
C LEU A 35 5.24 -16.42 -12.54
N PRO A 36 4.04 -15.86 -12.79
CA PRO A 36 2.87 -16.66 -13.08
C PRO A 36 3.02 -17.37 -14.43
N ILE A 37 2.47 -18.58 -14.54
CA ILE A 37 2.46 -19.34 -15.80
C ILE A 37 1.35 -18.87 -16.76
N ALA A 38 0.30 -18.24 -16.21
CA ALA A 38 -0.87 -17.76 -16.92
C ALA A 38 -0.98 -16.24 -16.81
N LYS A 39 -1.40 -15.58 -17.91
CA LYS A 39 -1.55 -14.12 -17.98
C LYS A 39 -0.27 -13.34 -17.60
N ASN A 40 0.90 -13.87 -17.95
CA ASN A 40 2.17 -13.21 -17.69
C ASN A 40 2.51 -12.23 -18.83
N PRO A 41 2.61 -10.91 -18.57
CA PRO A 41 2.92 -9.93 -19.61
C PRO A 41 4.29 -10.12 -20.26
N SER A 42 5.28 -10.68 -19.57
CA SER A 42 6.61 -10.95 -20.15
C SER A 42 6.63 -12.23 -20.99
N PHE A 43 5.60 -13.08 -20.88
CA PHE A 43 5.45 -14.31 -21.64
C PHE A 43 4.13 -14.31 -22.42
N VAL A 44 4.13 -13.61 -23.56
CA VAL A 44 2.95 -13.37 -24.43
C VAL A 44 2.12 -14.64 -24.73
N PRO A 45 2.69 -15.84 -24.99
CA PRO A 45 1.86 -17.02 -25.18
C PRO A 45 0.89 -17.31 -24.03
N SER A 46 1.24 -16.98 -22.79
CA SER A 46 0.37 -17.17 -21.62
C SER A 46 -0.80 -16.19 -21.51
N THR A 47 -0.79 -15.09 -22.25
CA THR A 47 -1.91 -14.15 -22.30
C THR A 47 -2.91 -14.49 -23.40
N LEU A 48 -2.45 -15.19 -24.45
CA LEU A 48 -3.25 -15.57 -25.62
C LEU A 48 -3.88 -16.96 -25.49
N ASP A 49 -3.18 -17.92 -24.91
CA ASP A 49 -3.60 -19.31 -24.86
C ASP A 49 -4.23 -19.66 -23.49
N SER A 50 -5.52 -19.99 -23.50
CA SER A 50 -6.27 -20.40 -22.30
C SER A 50 -5.78 -21.72 -21.70
N GLY A 51 -4.99 -22.52 -22.42
CA GLY A 51 -4.38 -23.74 -21.89
C GLY A 51 -3.47 -23.47 -20.68
N TYR A 52 -2.85 -22.30 -20.59
CA TYR A 52 -2.09 -21.92 -19.40
C TYR A 52 -2.97 -21.63 -18.18
N ILE A 53 -4.23 -21.23 -18.39
CA ILE A 53 -5.22 -21.10 -17.30
C ILE A 53 -5.57 -22.50 -16.76
N GLN A 54 -5.73 -23.49 -17.64
CA GLN A 54 -5.97 -24.88 -17.23
C GLN A 54 -4.79 -25.45 -16.43
N TRP A 55 -3.55 -25.10 -16.79
CA TRP A 55 -2.37 -25.49 -16.01
C TRP A 55 -2.43 -24.95 -14.57
N LYS A 56 -2.95 -23.73 -14.39
CA LYS A 56 -3.18 -23.13 -13.06
C LYS A 56 -4.17 -23.94 -12.21
N GLU A 57 -5.22 -24.48 -12.84
CA GLU A 57 -6.22 -25.33 -12.20
C GLU A 57 -5.63 -26.70 -11.80
N LEU A 58 -4.68 -27.21 -12.58
CA LEU A 58 -3.89 -28.41 -12.27
C LEU A 58 -2.81 -28.17 -11.20
N GLY A 59 -2.70 -26.95 -10.67
CA GLY A 59 -1.75 -26.61 -9.60
C GLY A 59 -0.42 -26.02 -10.08
N ILE A 60 -0.20 -25.86 -11.39
CA ILE A 60 0.98 -25.19 -11.95
C ILE A 60 0.68 -23.69 -12.00
N ARG A 61 1.06 -22.94 -10.98
CA ARG A 61 0.73 -21.51 -10.88
C ARG A 61 1.89 -20.62 -11.29
N THR A 62 3.10 -21.05 -10.99
CA THR A 62 4.34 -20.31 -11.16
C THR A 62 5.37 -21.09 -11.97
N ILE A 63 6.43 -20.42 -12.42
CA ILE A 63 7.58 -21.10 -13.05
C ILE A 63 8.25 -22.06 -12.05
N GLY A 64 8.28 -21.73 -10.76
CA GLY A 64 8.85 -22.56 -9.71
C GLY A 64 8.17 -23.93 -9.58
N ASP A 65 6.88 -24.03 -9.90
CA ASP A 65 6.16 -25.31 -9.85
C ASP A 65 6.63 -26.32 -10.92
N LEU A 66 7.28 -25.81 -11.97
CA LEU A 66 7.88 -26.59 -13.07
C LEU A 66 9.31 -27.05 -12.76
N LEU A 67 9.85 -26.71 -11.59
CA LEU A 67 11.18 -27.13 -11.17
C LEU A 67 11.10 -28.37 -10.28
N VAL A 68 12.06 -29.27 -10.43
CA VAL A 68 12.29 -30.44 -9.57
C VAL A 68 13.76 -30.39 -9.17
N ASP A 69 14.03 -30.29 -7.87
CA ASP A 69 15.39 -30.18 -7.30
C ASP A 69 16.24 -29.09 -7.96
N GLY A 70 15.63 -27.92 -8.22
CA GLY A 70 16.29 -26.78 -8.87
C GLY A 70 16.46 -26.92 -10.39
N ASN A 71 16.05 -28.03 -11.00
CA ASN A 71 16.17 -28.25 -12.44
C ASN A 71 14.81 -28.13 -13.14
N PHE A 72 14.79 -27.61 -14.37
CA PHE A 72 13.56 -27.54 -15.15
C PHE A 72 13.09 -28.96 -15.52
N ALA A 73 11.93 -29.35 -15.00
CA ALA A 73 11.46 -30.72 -15.11
C ALA A 73 11.25 -31.15 -16.56
N SER A 74 11.48 -32.43 -16.83
CA SER A 74 11.11 -33.04 -18.10
C SER A 74 9.58 -33.07 -18.25
N PHE A 75 9.09 -33.14 -19.49
CA PHE A 75 7.65 -33.25 -19.70
C PHE A 75 7.08 -34.48 -18.99
N SER A 76 7.75 -35.64 -19.04
CA SER A 76 7.29 -36.86 -18.37
C SER A 76 7.18 -36.70 -16.85
N GLN A 77 8.10 -35.99 -16.20
CA GLN A 77 8.01 -35.68 -14.78
C GLN A 77 6.79 -34.81 -14.45
N LEU A 78 6.51 -33.80 -15.28
CA LEU A 78 5.33 -32.94 -15.10
C LEU A 78 4.02 -33.68 -15.39
N GLN A 79 4.02 -34.62 -16.34
CA GLN A 79 2.87 -35.51 -16.55
C GLN A 79 2.59 -36.36 -15.32
N ALA A 80 3.62 -36.93 -14.71
CA ALA A 80 3.49 -37.73 -13.50
C ALA A 80 3.02 -36.89 -12.29
N LYS A 81 3.54 -35.67 -12.15
CA LYS A 81 3.25 -34.79 -10.99
C LYS A 81 1.88 -34.10 -11.07
N PHE A 82 1.48 -33.63 -12.25
CA PHE A 82 0.30 -32.77 -12.43
C PHE A 82 -0.76 -33.37 -13.36
N GLY A 83 -0.56 -34.56 -13.89
CA GLY A 83 -1.50 -35.20 -14.82
C GLY A 83 -1.58 -34.52 -16.19
N LEU A 84 -0.52 -33.83 -16.62
CA LEU A 84 -0.52 -33.13 -17.91
C LEU A 84 -0.71 -34.09 -19.10
N HIS A 85 -1.70 -33.80 -19.94
CA HIS A 85 -1.94 -34.56 -21.17
C HIS A 85 -0.92 -34.25 -22.28
N LYS A 86 -0.68 -35.21 -23.19
CA LYS A 86 0.30 -35.12 -24.29
C LYS A 86 0.13 -33.89 -25.20
N HIS A 87 -1.10 -33.40 -25.39
CA HIS A 87 -1.36 -32.21 -26.22
C HIS A 87 -0.72 -30.93 -25.64
N ASN A 88 -0.30 -30.94 -24.36
CA ASN A 88 0.39 -29.84 -23.71
C ASN A 88 1.90 -29.79 -24.00
N HIS A 89 2.43 -30.74 -24.76
CA HIS A 89 3.87 -30.80 -25.06
C HIS A 89 4.38 -29.53 -25.74
N PHE A 90 3.61 -28.93 -26.66
CA PHE A 90 4.00 -27.68 -27.30
C PHE A 90 4.07 -26.51 -26.31
N ARG A 91 3.09 -26.38 -25.42
CA ARG A 91 3.08 -25.36 -24.34
C ARG A 91 4.25 -25.50 -23.39
N TYR A 92 4.60 -26.74 -23.07
CA TYR A 92 5.81 -27.07 -22.31
C TYR A 92 7.07 -26.56 -23.01
N LEU A 93 7.21 -26.80 -24.31
CA LEU A 93 8.37 -26.29 -25.07
C LEU A 93 8.42 -24.76 -25.10
N GLN A 94 7.27 -24.08 -25.21
CA GLN A 94 7.21 -22.61 -25.17
C GLN A 94 7.72 -22.06 -23.83
N VAL A 95 7.26 -22.62 -22.71
CA VAL A 95 7.72 -22.21 -21.37
C VAL A 95 9.20 -22.55 -21.19
N ARG A 96 9.63 -23.76 -21.58
CA ARG A 96 11.03 -24.16 -21.47
C ARG A 96 11.96 -23.23 -22.24
N ALA A 97 11.58 -22.84 -23.46
CA ALA A 97 12.32 -21.87 -24.26
C ALA A 97 12.35 -20.49 -23.61
N TYR A 98 11.22 -20.04 -23.04
CA TYR A 98 11.13 -18.79 -22.29
C TYR A 98 12.06 -18.77 -21.07
N VAL A 99 12.05 -19.83 -20.24
CA VAL A 99 12.93 -19.94 -19.08
C VAL A 99 14.38 -19.90 -19.51
N LYS A 100 14.78 -20.76 -20.46
CA LYS A 100 16.16 -20.82 -20.98
C LYS A 100 16.67 -19.46 -21.46
N LYS A 101 15.81 -18.65 -22.07
CA LYS A 101 16.16 -17.30 -22.55
C LYS A 101 16.49 -16.32 -21.42
N HIS A 102 15.83 -16.43 -20.27
CA HIS A 102 15.94 -15.45 -19.18
C HIS A 102 16.81 -15.91 -18.01
N THR A 103 17.12 -17.21 -17.90
CA THR A 103 18.02 -17.75 -16.87
C THR A 103 19.36 -18.22 -17.43
N HIS A 104 19.52 -18.30 -18.75
CA HIS A 104 20.66 -18.86 -19.48
C HIS A 104 20.99 -20.33 -19.20
N THR A 105 20.51 -20.91 -18.10
CA THR A 105 20.58 -22.32 -17.70
C THR A 105 19.20 -22.90 -17.40
N LEU A 106 19.03 -24.22 -17.58
CA LEU A 106 17.86 -24.97 -17.13
C LEU A 106 18.15 -25.82 -15.88
N GLU A 107 19.39 -25.77 -15.40
CA GLU A 107 19.89 -26.54 -14.27
C GLU A 107 20.27 -25.60 -13.14
N ASN A 108 20.08 -26.05 -11.90
CA ASN A 108 20.40 -25.30 -10.68
C ASN A 108 19.82 -23.87 -10.68
N ILE A 109 18.55 -23.72 -11.07
CA ILE A 109 17.84 -22.44 -11.01
C ILE A 109 17.62 -22.11 -9.53
N ILE A 110 18.34 -21.08 -9.07
CA ILE A 110 18.28 -20.61 -7.69
C ILE A 110 17.16 -19.55 -7.57
N PRO A 111 16.28 -19.65 -6.56
CA PRO A 111 15.35 -18.57 -6.24
C PRO A 111 16.08 -17.25 -6.01
N THR A 112 15.49 -16.14 -6.46
CA THR A 112 16.01 -14.81 -6.12
C THR A 112 15.77 -14.49 -4.65
N GLU A 113 16.52 -13.54 -4.08
CA GLU A 113 16.28 -13.05 -2.71
C GLU A 113 14.83 -12.54 -2.53
N PHE A 114 14.25 -11.98 -3.59
CA PHE A 114 12.83 -11.61 -3.62
C PHE A 114 11.91 -12.83 -3.53
N ASP A 115 12.23 -13.90 -4.26
CA ASP A 115 11.43 -15.14 -4.22
C ASP A 115 11.41 -15.76 -2.83
N GLU A 116 12.53 -15.73 -2.12
CA GLU A 116 12.62 -16.20 -0.73
C GLU A 116 11.80 -15.32 0.22
N LEU A 117 11.90 -13.99 0.08
CA LEU A 117 11.12 -13.06 0.91
C LEU A 117 9.62 -13.24 0.74
N PHE A 118 9.13 -13.37 -0.50
CA PHE A 118 7.71 -13.57 -0.76
C PHE A 118 7.20 -14.94 -0.28
N LYS A 119 8.06 -15.97 -0.22
CA LYS A 119 7.73 -17.26 0.39
C LYS A 119 7.64 -17.17 1.91
N LEU A 120 8.53 -16.41 2.56
CA LEU A 120 8.55 -16.21 4.02
C LEU A 120 7.38 -15.34 4.52
N GLY A 121 6.92 -14.40 3.70
CA GLY A 121 5.81 -13.50 4.02
C GLY A 121 4.41 -14.11 4.06
N GLY A 122 4.27 -15.42 3.88
CA GLY A 122 3.00 -16.14 4.07
C GLY A 122 2.55 -16.25 5.53
N GLY A 123 3.43 -15.91 6.49
CA GLY A 123 3.11 -15.81 7.92
C GLY A 123 2.82 -14.38 8.37
N GLU A 124 1.98 -14.26 9.39
CA GLU A 124 1.43 -13.01 9.96
C GLU A 124 2.44 -11.84 10.02
N GLY A 125 2.20 -10.81 9.19
CA GLY A 125 2.26 -9.42 9.66
C GLY A 125 3.45 -8.50 9.31
N HIS A 126 4.56 -8.95 8.70
CA HIS A 126 5.78 -8.09 8.64
C HIS A 126 6.51 -8.00 7.29
N LEU A 127 5.83 -8.28 6.17
CA LEU A 127 6.41 -8.19 4.81
C LEU A 127 7.14 -6.87 4.53
N ILE A 128 6.53 -5.75 4.92
CA ILE A 128 7.10 -4.41 4.69
C ILE A 128 8.39 -4.23 5.49
N SER A 129 8.39 -4.60 6.78
CA SER A 129 9.57 -4.47 7.64
C SER A 129 10.71 -5.38 7.20
N GLN A 130 10.41 -6.60 6.74
CA GLN A 130 11.40 -7.52 6.18
C GLN A 130 12.03 -6.96 4.90
N PHE A 131 11.20 -6.41 4.00
CA PHE A 131 11.67 -5.78 2.77
C PHE A 131 12.56 -4.57 3.07
N TYR A 132 12.15 -3.74 4.02
CA TYR A 132 12.92 -2.59 4.48
C TYR A 132 14.29 -2.99 5.05
N ASN A 133 14.33 -4.00 5.93
CA ASN A 133 15.59 -4.51 6.49
C ASN A 133 16.52 -5.10 5.41
N MET A 134 15.96 -5.81 4.43
CA MET A 134 16.74 -6.35 3.31
C MET A 134 17.40 -5.23 2.48
N LEU A 135 16.63 -4.17 2.18
CA LEU A 135 17.16 -2.99 1.49
C LEU A 135 18.27 -2.32 2.31
N LEU A 136 18.08 -2.16 3.63
CA LEU A 136 19.09 -1.56 4.51
C LEU A 136 20.40 -2.36 4.56
N LEU A 137 20.34 -3.70 4.53
CA LEU A 137 21.52 -4.56 4.54
C LEU A 137 22.37 -4.43 3.27
N ARG A 138 21.75 -4.17 2.12
CA ARG A 138 22.43 -4.02 0.81
C ARG A 138 22.86 -2.59 0.55
N SER A 139 22.04 -1.66 1.02
CA SER A 139 22.16 -0.24 0.75
C SER A 139 22.08 0.46 2.09
N SER A 140 23.23 0.60 2.76
CA SER A 140 23.40 1.71 3.70
C SER A 140 23.64 2.94 2.84
N PRO A 141 22.64 3.80 2.59
CA PRO A 141 22.86 5.01 1.82
C PRO A 141 23.96 5.80 2.54
N SER A 142 25.11 5.94 1.88
CA SER A 142 26.19 6.74 2.44
C SER A 142 25.67 8.17 2.62
N THR A 143 25.66 8.64 3.86
CA THR A 143 25.31 10.02 4.19
C THR A 143 26.50 10.96 4.02
N GLN A 144 27.64 10.45 3.53
CA GLN A 144 28.88 11.20 3.37
C GLN A 144 28.73 12.33 2.34
N GLY A 145 28.05 12.09 1.22
CA GLY A 145 27.78 13.14 0.23
C GLY A 145 26.93 14.29 0.79
N LEU A 146 25.97 13.96 1.68
CA LEU A 146 25.18 14.97 2.40
C LEU A 146 26.05 15.74 3.40
N ARG A 147 26.91 15.05 4.15
CA ARG A 147 27.86 15.68 5.08
C ARG A 147 28.76 16.67 4.37
N THR A 148 29.40 16.25 3.27
CA THR A 148 30.30 17.13 2.49
C THR A 148 29.58 18.35 1.92
N GLY A 149 28.32 18.21 1.49
CA GLY A 149 27.50 19.35 1.07
C GLY A 149 27.28 20.36 2.19
N TRP A 150 26.92 19.88 3.39
CA TRP A 150 26.77 20.74 4.56
C TRP A 150 28.08 21.37 5.04
N GLU A 151 29.20 20.63 5.03
CA GLU A 151 30.53 21.15 5.36
C GLU A 151 30.93 22.30 4.42
N GLN A 152 30.62 22.17 3.12
CA GLN A 152 30.87 23.19 2.12
C GLN A 152 30.03 24.46 2.36
N GLU A 153 28.73 24.31 2.67
CA GLU A 153 27.83 25.44 2.92
C GLU A 153 28.14 26.16 4.25
N LEU A 154 28.50 25.40 5.28
CA LEU A 154 28.79 25.95 6.62
C LEU A 154 30.23 26.46 6.75
N GLY A 155 31.13 26.05 5.84
CA GLY A 155 32.56 26.40 5.89
C GLY A 155 33.30 25.79 7.07
N SER A 156 32.78 24.69 7.63
CA SER A 156 33.31 24.03 8.82
C SER A 156 33.25 22.51 8.67
N GLU A 157 34.28 21.81 9.13
CA GLU A 157 34.29 20.34 9.18
C GLU A 157 33.31 19.84 10.26
N ILE A 158 32.49 18.86 9.90
CA ILE A 158 31.55 18.22 10.83
C ILE A 158 32.23 16.91 11.24
N SER A 159 32.44 16.63 12.54
CA SER A 159 33.08 15.36 12.94
C SER A 159 32.15 14.15 12.71
N ASP A 160 32.71 12.93 12.66
CA ASP A 160 31.92 11.69 12.56
C ASP A 160 30.93 11.53 13.72
N GLU A 161 31.37 11.85 14.94
CA GLU A 161 30.54 11.77 16.14
C GLU A 161 29.39 12.77 16.08
N LEU A 162 29.67 14.00 15.63
CA LEU A 162 28.67 15.05 15.51
C LEU A 162 27.67 14.74 14.39
N TRP A 163 28.15 14.19 13.27
CA TRP A 163 27.30 13.75 12.16
C TRP A 163 26.37 12.61 12.58
N LYS A 164 26.92 11.60 13.27
CA LYS A 164 26.13 10.49 13.81
C LYS A 164 25.08 10.96 14.81
N ALA A 165 25.44 11.83 15.75
CA ALA A 165 24.51 12.42 16.70
C ALA A 165 23.41 13.22 16.00
N SER A 166 23.74 13.94 14.92
CA SER A 166 22.78 14.70 14.11
C SER A 166 21.77 13.78 13.40
N LEU A 167 22.23 12.68 12.81
CA LEU A 167 21.34 11.67 12.19
C LEU A 167 20.43 11.01 13.23
N GLU A 168 20.96 10.65 14.40
CA GLU A 168 20.15 10.11 15.50
C GLU A 168 19.09 11.11 15.98
N ASN A 169 19.43 12.40 16.02
CA ASN A 169 18.48 13.45 16.37
C ASN A 169 17.38 13.59 15.32
N ILE A 170 17.68 13.50 14.02
CA ILE A 170 16.68 13.51 12.95
C ILE A 170 15.70 12.33 13.10
N HIS A 171 16.19 11.13 13.43
CA HIS A 171 15.33 9.98 13.68
C HIS A 171 14.45 10.12 14.94
N LYS A 172 14.89 10.94 15.92
CA LYS A 172 14.13 11.29 17.12
C LYS A 172 13.21 12.49 16.92
N CYS A 173 13.43 13.30 15.88
CA CYS A 173 12.52 14.34 15.46
C CYS A 173 11.26 13.71 14.86
N SER A 174 10.28 13.40 15.74
CA SER A 174 8.87 13.47 15.37
C SER A 174 8.68 14.74 14.53
N VAL A 175 7.90 14.68 13.45
CA VAL A 175 7.58 15.86 12.61
C VAL A 175 7.02 17.01 13.48
N PHE A 176 6.55 16.71 14.70
CA PHE A 176 6.14 17.68 15.71
C PHE A 176 6.56 17.23 17.12
N PRO A 177 7.76 17.56 17.62
CA PRO A 177 8.22 17.10 18.95
C PRO A 177 7.58 17.90 20.11
N ASN A 178 7.03 19.09 19.82
CA ASN A 178 6.44 20.00 20.82
C ASN A 178 4.92 20.15 20.70
N THR A 179 4.24 19.32 19.89
CA THR A 179 2.77 19.34 19.87
C THR A 179 2.24 18.58 21.06
N SER A 180 1.45 19.27 21.89
CA SER A 180 0.67 18.64 22.95
C SER A 180 -0.17 17.49 22.36
N PRO A 181 -0.22 16.31 23.02
CA PRO A 181 -1.12 15.23 22.62
C PRO A 181 -2.58 15.60 22.87
N LEU A 182 -2.85 16.70 23.58
CA LEU A 182 -4.19 17.13 23.95
C LEU A 182 -4.91 17.80 22.78
N CYS A 183 -6.22 17.61 22.73
CA CYS A 183 -7.10 18.23 21.75
C CYS A 183 -6.98 19.76 21.79
N ASP A 184 -6.80 20.37 20.63
CA ASP A 184 -6.64 21.82 20.45
C ASP A 184 -7.90 22.62 20.88
N LYS A 185 -9.04 21.96 21.11
CA LYS A 185 -10.32 22.60 21.49
C LYS A 185 -10.64 22.49 22.96
N CYS A 186 -10.61 21.27 23.52
CA CYS A 186 -10.93 21.07 24.94
C CYS A 186 -9.71 21.18 25.86
N HIS A 187 -8.50 20.93 25.33
CA HIS A 187 -7.26 20.86 26.10
C HIS A 187 -7.26 19.87 27.27
N THR A 188 -8.18 18.91 27.29
CA THR A 188 -8.34 17.94 28.40
C THR A 188 -8.09 16.49 28.00
N GLU A 189 -8.51 16.08 26.80
CA GLU A 189 -8.38 14.69 26.31
C GLU A 189 -7.40 14.61 25.14
N GLU A 190 -6.89 13.40 24.88
CA GLU A 190 -6.00 13.13 23.75
C GLU A 190 -6.69 13.41 22.41
N ALA A 191 -5.97 14.07 21.49
CA ALA A 191 -6.43 14.53 20.18
C ALA A 191 -6.58 13.39 19.15
N THR A 192 -7.17 12.26 19.55
CA THR A 192 -7.51 11.17 18.63
C THR A 192 -8.45 11.67 17.52
N LEU A 193 -8.48 10.98 16.37
CA LEU A 193 -9.41 11.32 15.29
C LEU A 193 -10.87 11.28 15.78
N LEU A 194 -11.22 10.25 16.56
CA LEU A 194 -12.57 10.07 17.12
C LEU A 194 -12.96 11.24 18.05
N HIS A 195 -12.04 11.65 18.93
CA HIS A 195 -12.25 12.80 19.81
C HIS A 195 -12.37 14.10 19.00
N SER A 196 -11.41 14.37 18.14
CA SER A 196 -11.30 15.61 17.36
C SER A 196 -12.44 15.82 16.37
N TYR A 197 -13.08 14.74 15.91
CA TYR A 197 -14.24 14.81 15.01
C TYR A 197 -15.60 14.71 15.69
N SER A 198 -15.75 13.98 16.80
CA SER A 198 -17.10 13.68 17.31
C SER A 198 -17.25 13.70 18.83
N LEU A 199 -16.28 13.21 19.60
CA LEU A 199 -16.46 13.04 21.05
C LEU A 199 -16.04 14.27 21.86
N CYS A 200 -15.36 15.24 21.25
CA CYS A 200 -14.96 16.46 21.93
C CYS A 200 -16.18 17.21 22.48
N THR A 201 -16.21 17.43 23.79
CA THR A 201 -17.30 18.13 24.48
C THR A 201 -17.54 19.54 23.96
N LYS A 202 -16.49 20.21 23.47
CA LYS A 202 -16.59 21.53 22.83
C LYS A 202 -17.25 21.48 21.44
N LEU A 203 -17.16 20.34 20.75
CA LEU A 203 -17.75 20.13 19.43
C LEU A 203 -19.19 19.61 19.50
N THR A 204 -19.61 19.05 20.64
CA THR A 204 -20.96 18.54 20.86
C THR A 204 -22.07 19.55 20.51
N PRO A 205 -22.01 20.85 20.89
CA PRO A 205 -23.06 21.81 20.53
C PRO A 205 -23.19 22.05 19.02
N PHE A 206 -22.09 21.94 18.28
CA PHE A 206 -22.08 22.08 16.82
C PHE A 206 -22.80 20.90 16.17
N TRP A 207 -22.40 19.67 16.51
CA TRP A 207 -23.04 18.48 15.98
C TRP A 207 -24.50 18.36 16.41
N SER A 208 -24.81 18.57 17.70
CA SER A 208 -26.20 18.51 18.17
C SER A 208 -27.11 19.50 17.44
N GLY A 209 -26.60 20.70 17.10
CA GLY A 209 -27.33 21.66 16.29
C GLY A 209 -27.62 21.18 14.87
N ILE A 210 -26.63 20.56 14.20
CA ILE A 210 -26.81 19.95 12.87
C ILE A 210 -27.87 18.83 12.95
N PHE A 211 -27.71 17.91 13.90
CA PHE A 211 -28.64 16.78 14.07
C PHE A 211 -30.07 17.25 14.38
N LYS A 212 -30.21 18.31 15.18
CA LYS A 212 -31.51 18.93 15.46
C LYS A 212 -32.16 19.49 14.20
N ILE A 213 -31.43 20.30 13.43
CA ILE A 213 -31.95 20.90 12.19
C ILE A 213 -32.38 19.82 11.20
N LEU A 214 -31.56 18.78 11.03
CA LEU A 214 -31.89 17.67 10.13
C LEU A 214 -33.10 16.86 10.62
N SER A 215 -33.21 16.63 11.94
CA SER A 215 -34.37 15.95 12.53
C SER A 215 -35.66 16.75 12.31
N ASP A 216 -35.61 18.06 12.55
CA ASP A 216 -36.73 18.98 12.38
C ASP A 216 -37.16 19.06 10.90
N MET A 217 -36.19 19.14 9.98
CA MET A 217 -36.43 19.21 8.54
C MET A 217 -37.09 17.95 7.97
N PHE A 218 -36.76 16.77 8.52
CA PHE A 218 -37.31 15.50 8.06
C PHE A 218 -38.46 14.97 8.92
N HIS A 219 -38.85 15.69 9.98
CA HIS A 219 -39.83 15.26 10.98
C HIS A 219 -39.56 13.84 11.52
N THR A 220 -38.28 13.47 11.61
CA THR A 220 -37.84 12.13 12.01
C THR A 220 -36.64 12.26 12.94
N GLU A 221 -36.69 11.61 14.11
CA GLU A 221 -35.64 11.71 15.12
C GLU A 221 -34.31 11.14 14.60
N LEU A 222 -33.25 11.95 14.60
CA LEU A 222 -31.89 11.54 14.28
C LEU A 222 -31.00 11.73 15.51
N ARG A 223 -30.50 10.62 16.06
CA ARG A 223 -29.62 10.62 17.23
C ARG A 223 -28.18 10.76 16.82
N MET A 224 -27.45 11.56 17.58
CA MET A 224 -26.02 11.78 17.36
C MET A 224 -25.23 10.50 17.64
N GLU A 225 -24.61 9.95 16.60
CA GLU A 225 -23.74 8.78 16.68
C GLU A 225 -22.37 9.08 16.06
N PRO A 226 -21.25 8.70 16.71
CA PRO A 226 -19.91 8.88 16.15
C PRO A 226 -19.74 8.21 14.78
N LEU A 227 -20.31 7.02 14.59
CA LEU A 227 -20.27 6.30 13.31
C LEU A 227 -20.94 7.10 12.18
N LEU A 228 -22.08 7.73 12.47
CA LEU A 228 -22.78 8.55 11.50
C LEU A 228 -22.01 9.84 11.17
N ILE A 229 -21.40 10.48 12.16
CA ILE A 229 -20.56 11.68 11.97
C ILE A 229 -19.33 11.34 11.12
N ILE A 230 -18.59 10.31 11.51
CA ILE A 230 -17.28 9.98 10.93
C ILE A 230 -17.47 9.30 9.57
N LEU A 231 -18.22 8.20 9.55
CA LEU A 231 -18.33 7.32 8.39
C LEU A 231 -19.56 7.60 7.53
N GLY A 232 -20.53 8.38 8.02
CA GLY A 232 -21.75 8.66 7.27
C GLY A 232 -22.68 7.45 7.16
N VAL A 233 -22.51 6.45 8.03
CA VAL A 233 -23.32 5.21 8.06
C VAL A 233 -23.88 4.98 9.45
N SER A 234 -25.15 4.55 9.52
CA SER A 234 -25.80 4.11 10.76
C SER A 234 -27.06 3.32 10.40
N GLY A 235 -27.49 2.42 11.29
CA GLY A 235 -28.79 1.75 11.19
C GLY A 235 -29.96 2.74 11.19
N GLN A 236 -29.78 3.93 11.77
CA GLN A 236 -30.76 5.00 11.72
C GLN A 236 -31.06 5.47 10.30
N LEU A 237 -30.15 5.31 9.33
CA LEU A 237 -30.39 5.78 7.96
C LEU A 237 -31.49 4.99 7.23
N PHE A 238 -31.81 3.77 7.67
CA PHE A 238 -32.85 2.94 7.06
C PHE A 238 -34.26 3.51 7.25
N GLN A 239 -34.47 4.42 8.20
CA GLN A 239 -35.75 5.11 8.38
C GLN A 239 -36.00 6.20 7.33
N PHE A 240 -34.97 6.59 6.57
CA PHE A 240 -35.04 7.61 5.53
C PHE A 240 -35.05 6.98 4.14
N ASN A 241 -35.70 7.65 3.18
CA ASN A 241 -35.65 7.24 1.78
C ASN A 241 -34.29 7.60 1.13
N LYS A 242 -34.01 7.05 -0.06
CA LYS A 242 -32.71 7.25 -0.75
C LYS A 242 -32.31 8.72 -0.95
N ARG A 243 -33.26 9.61 -1.23
CA ARG A 243 -32.96 11.05 -1.44
C ARG A 243 -32.61 11.74 -0.12
N GLN A 244 -33.36 11.43 0.93
CA GLN A 244 -33.10 11.92 2.29
C GLN A 244 -31.74 11.43 2.80
N GLN A 245 -31.42 10.14 2.60
CA GLN A 245 -30.11 9.58 2.92
C GLN A 245 -28.99 10.32 2.19
N GLN A 246 -29.14 10.59 0.90
CA GLN A 246 -28.16 11.34 0.12
C GLN A 246 -27.97 12.77 0.65
N LEU A 247 -29.06 13.46 1.00
CA LEU A 247 -28.98 14.80 1.60
C LEU A 247 -28.28 14.77 2.96
N LEU A 248 -28.62 13.79 3.82
CA LEU A 248 -27.95 13.56 5.10
C LEU A 248 -26.44 13.34 4.90
N SER A 249 -26.04 12.53 3.92
CA SER A 249 -24.62 12.32 3.59
C SER A 249 -23.93 13.64 3.25
N TYR A 250 -24.52 14.49 2.41
CA TYR A 250 -23.95 15.81 2.08
C TYR A 250 -23.88 16.74 3.29
N ALA A 251 -24.93 16.79 4.10
CA ALA A 251 -24.98 17.55 5.34
C ALA A 251 -23.81 17.19 6.29
N PHE A 252 -23.57 15.89 6.51
CA PHE A 252 -22.47 15.42 7.36
C PHE A 252 -21.09 15.64 6.74
N ILE A 253 -20.96 15.54 5.40
CA ILE A 253 -19.72 15.87 4.70
C ILE A 253 -19.36 17.35 4.90
N ILE A 254 -20.32 18.26 4.77
CA ILE A 254 -20.11 19.70 4.99
C ILE A 254 -19.72 19.94 6.45
N GLY A 255 -20.41 19.32 7.42
CA GLY A 255 -20.05 19.39 8.83
C GLY A 255 -18.61 18.97 9.09
N LYS A 256 -18.18 17.82 8.57
CA LYS A 256 -16.80 17.32 8.67
C LYS A 256 -15.79 18.27 8.05
N LYS A 257 -16.09 18.81 6.87
CA LYS A 257 -15.23 19.78 6.18
C LYS A 257 -15.02 21.03 7.03
N LEU A 258 -16.06 21.52 7.69
CA LEU A 258 -15.95 22.66 8.61
C LEU A 258 -15.11 22.33 9.83
N VAL A 259 -15.25 21.14 10.42
CA VAL A 259 -14.37 20.69 11.51
C VAL A 259 -12.90 20.70 11.07
N LEU A 260 -12.61 20.18 9.87
CA LEU A 260 -11.26 20.20 9.28
C LEU A 260 -10.72 21.62 9.03
N MET A 261 -11.56 22.55 8.57
CA MET A 261 -11.15 23.95 8.39
C MET A 261 -10.77 24.62 9.72
N PHE A 262 -11.26 24.12 10.84
CA PHE A 262 -10.96 24.58 12.19
C PHE A 262 -10.06 23.59 12.96
N TRP A 263 -9.37 22.66 12.28
CA TRP A 263 -8.69 21.52 12.90
C TRP A 263 -7.71 21.93 14.01
N LYS A 264 -6.81 22.88 13.73
CA LYS A 264 -5.81 23.41 14.66
C LYS A 264 -6.21 24.71 15.36
N LYS A 265 -7.48 25.10 15.27
CA LYS A 265 -8.01 26.28 15.95
C LYS A 265 -8.68 25.86 17.26
N ALA A 266 -8.50 26.67 18.31
CA ALA A 266 -9.24 26.52 19.56
C ALA A 266 -10.76 26.72 19.37
N GLU A 267 -11.14 27.52 18.37
CA GLU A 267 -12.52 27.79 18.02
C GLU A 267 -13.21 26.56 17.39
N VAL A 268 -14.52 26.47 17.62
CA VAL A 268 -15.42 25.46 17.05
C VAL A 268 -16.26 26.12 15.94
N PRO A 269 -16.50 25.45 14.80
CA PRO A 269 -17.41 25.97 13.78
C PRO A 269 -18.81 26.23 14.37
N SER A 270 -19.45 27.32 13.94
CA SER A 270 -20.83 27.58 14.32
C SER A 270 -21.81 26.83 13.42
N VAL A 271 -22.97 26.46 13.94
CA VAL A 271 -24.05 25.83 13.15
C VAL A 271 -24.53 26.76 12.03
N LYS A 272 -24.47 28.09 12.23
CA LYS A 272 -24.79 29.09 11.22
C LYS A 272 -23.83 29.07 10.02
N LEU A 273 -22.58 28.66 10.22
CA LEU A 273 -21.60 28.50 9.14
C LEU A 273 -21.83 27.21 8.35
N TRP A 274 -22.55 26.25 8.92
CA TRP A 274 -22.91 24.98 8.28
C TRP A 274 -24.17 25.08 7.43
N LEU A 275 -25.15 25.89 7.85
CA LEU A 275 -26.35 26.24 7.07
C LEU A 275 -25.99 27.02 5.80
#